data_AF-A0A841KNU9-F1
#
_entry.id   AF-A0A841KNU9-F1
#
_cell.length_a   1.000
_cell.length_b   1.000
_cell.length_c   1.000
_cell.angle_alpha   90.00
_cell.angle_beta   90.00
_cell.angle_gamma   90.00
#
_symmetry.space_group_name_H-M   'P 1'
#
loop_
_entity.id
_entity.type
_entity.pdbx_description
1 polymer ?
#
loop_
_entity_poly.entity_id
_entity_poly.type
_entity_poly.pdbx_seq_one_letter_code
_entity_poly.pdbx_strand_id
1 'polypeptide(L)'
;MKKILNLFRNKGFVCYTTDRYNLDNVHFEPYQDEGEEFDKNKIFETDNKSGKFIKINNMNTSTSLFKFFLDGSRYTYKIAEMETADGKFMPIIAGQLATGVCSREEGKIKKYDLKRKNALMVYHQINSEDFIDLKEEIKKIKVNKIEFILEKYQFKNNTETRPENLAIAKIQKLMMGMEIDLLTEMVIVCR
;
A
#
# COMPACT_ATOMS: atom_id res chain seq x y z
N MET A 1 16.52 -6.40 9.45
CA MET A 1 15.41 -6.92 10.28
C MET A 1 15.80 -7.23 11.72
N LYS A 2 16.91 -7.93 12.02
CA LYS A 2 17.36 -8.15 13.42
C LYS A 2 17.40 -6.86 14.27
N LYS A 3 17.89 -5.76 13.68
CA LYS A 3 17.86 -4.42 14.31
C LYS A 3 16.44 -3.97 14.70
N ILE A 4 15.46 -4.14 13.82
CA ILE A 4 14.06 -3.75 14.06
C ILE A 4 13.49 -4.58 15.21
N LEU A 5 13.66 -5.91 15.17
CA LEU A 5 13.17 -6.80 16.25
C LEU A 5 13.84 -6.51 17.59
N ASN A 6 15.12 -6.13 17.59
CA ASN A 6 15.80 -5.73 18.82
C ASN A 6 15.21 -4.44 19.42
N LEU A 7 14.70 -3.50 18.61
CA LEU A 7 14.01 -2.31 19.14
C LEU A 7 12.76 -2.71 19.93
N PHE A 8 11.94 -3.61 19.38
CA PHE A 8 10.77 -4.14 20.08
C PHE A 8 11.17 -4.87 21.37
N ARG A 9 12.21 -5.72 21.32
CA ARG A 9 12.69 -6.45 22.50
C ARG A 9 13.23 -5.52 23.59
N ASN A 10 13.93 -4.45 23.23
CA ASN A 10 14.44 -3.46 24.18
C ASN A 10 13.33 -2.71 24.91
N LYS A 11 12.15 -2.61 24.29
CA LYS A 11 10.93 -2.05 24.89
C LYS A 11 10.11 -3.08 25.68
N GLY A 12 10.62 -4.30 25.86
CA GLY A 12 9.97 -5.36 26.64
C GLY A 12 8.99 -6.23 25.87
N PHE A 13 8.86 -6.06 24.55
CA PHE A 13 7.99 -6.93 23.74
C PHE A 13 8.66 -8.28 23.47
N VAL A 14 7.91 -9.36 23.67
CA VAL A 14 8.35 -10.70 23.30
C VAL A 14 8.05 -10.92 21.81
N CYS A 15 9.11 -11.06 21.01
CA CYS A 15 9.01 -11.24 19.56
C CYS A 15 9.72 -12.53 19.10
N TYR A 16 8.93 -13.44 18.54
CA TYR A 16 9.37 -14.71 17.97
C TYR A 16 9.67 -14.52 16.47
N THR A 17 10.86 -14.91 16.05
CA THR A 17 11.25 -14.85 14.64
C THR A 17 10.58 -15.97 13.86
N THR A 18 9.95 -15.64 12.75
CA THR A 18 9.38 -16.62 11.82
C THR A 18 10.23 -16.74 10.57
N ASP A 19 10.06 -17.84 9.83
CA ASP A 19 10.56 -17.93 8.48
C ASP A 19 9.96 -16.82 7.62
N ARG A 20 10.82 -16.17 6.85
CA ARG A 20 10.45 -15.01 6.03
C ARG A 20 9.91 -15.51 4.71
N TYR A 21 8.60 -15.44 4.53
CA TYR A 21 7.95 -15.71 3.25
C TYR A 21 7.12 -14.52 2.79
N ASN A 22 7.02 -14.39 1.47
CA ASN A 22 6.21 -13.36 0.83
C ASN A 22 4.73 -13.77 0.93
N LEU A 23 3.91 -12.93 1.55
CA LEU A 23 2.48 -13.19 1.73
C LEU A 23 1.69 -13.01 0.43
N ASP A 24 2.18 -12.19 -0.51
CA ASP A 24 1.53 -11.96 -1.80
C ASP A 24 1.67 -13.17 -2.76
N ASN A 25 2.66 -14.05 -2.54
CA ASN A 25 2.87 -15.23 -3.39
C ASN A 25 2.09 -16.48 -2.94
N VAL A 26 1.65 -16.51 -1.68
CA VAL A 26 1.02 -17.70 -1.08
C VAL A 26 -0.49 -17.75 -1.36
N HIS A 27 -1.08 -16.59 -1.63
CA HIS A 27 -2.51 -16.45 -1.87
C HIS A 27 -2.71 -15.67 -3.17
N PHE A 28 -3.09 -16.37 -4.24
CA PHE A 28 -3.72 -15.69 -5.36
C PHE A 28 -5.05 -15.16 -4.85
N GLU A 29 -5.18 -13.84 -4.77
CA GLU A 29 -6.49 -13.23 -4.60
C GLU A 29 -7.31 -13.61 -5.85
N PRO A 30 -8.56 -14.11 -5.69
CA PRO A 30 -9.46 -14.23 -6.83
C PRO A 30 -9.58 -12.85 -7.49
N TYR A 31 -9.84 -12.82 -8.80
CA TYR A 31 -10.09 -11.56 -9.48
C TYR A 31 -11.23 -10.85 -8.75
N GLN A 32 -11.05 -9.56 -8.44
CA GLN A 32 -12.05 -8.78 -7.68
C GLN A 32 -13.42 -8.80 -8.38
N ASP A 33 -13.42 -9.00 -9.70
CA ASP A 33 -14.59 -8.98 -10.56
C ASP A 33 -15.17 -10.39 -10.82
N GLU A 34 -14.65 -11.43 -10.16
CA GLU A 34 -15.06 -12.81 -10.39
C GLU A 34 -16.50 -13.01 -9.89
N GLY A 35 -17.45 -13.04 -10.85
CA GLY A 35 -18.88 -13.14 -10.58
C GLY A 35 -19.63 -11.81 -10.49
N GLU A 36 -18.96 -10.68 -10.73
CA GLU A 36 -19.65 -9.39 -10.85
C GLU A 36 -20.26 -9.22 -12.27
N GLU A 37 -21.57 -8.99 -12.33
CA GLU A 37 -22.25 -8.57 -13.56
C GLU A 37 -22.34 -7.04 -13.60
N PHE A 38 -21.50 -6.41 -14.41
CA PHE A 38 -21.57 -4.97 -14.65
C PHE A 38 -22.71 -4.64 -15.63
N ASP A 39 -23.61 -3.74 -15.22
CA ASP A 39 -24.60 -3.15 -16.12
C ASP A 39 -23.90 -2.25 -17.15
N LYS A 40 -23.72 -2.79 -18.36
CA LYS A 40 -23.06 -2.11 -19.49
C LYS A 40 -23.80 -0.85 -19.96
N ASN A 41 -25.06 -0.66 -19.57
CA ASN A 41 -25.85 0.49 -19.96
C ASN A 41 -25.69 1.68 -19.01
N LYS A 42 -25.09 1.46 -17.83
CA LYS A 42 -24.91 2.49 -16.82
C LYS A 42 -23.51 3.09 -16.91
N ILE A 43 -23.44 4.42 -17.01
CA ILE A 43 -22.18 5.15 -16.86
C ILE A 43 -21.91 5.26 -15.36
N PHE A 44 -20.74 4.80 -14.91
CA PHE A 44 -20.39 4.73 -13.48
C PHE A 44 -19.72 6.02 -12.96
N GLU A 45 -19.78 7.12 -13.71
CA GLU A 45 -19.31 8.43 -13.24
C GLU A 45 -20.29 9.04 -12.21
N THR A 46 -19.76 9.72 -11.20
CA THR A 46 -20.56 10.32 -10.12
C THR A 46 -21.54 11.38 -10.62
N ASP A 47 -21.14 12.12 -11.67
CA ASP A 47 -22.02 13.01 -12.42
C ASP A 47 -22.51 12.29 -13.68
N ASN A 48 -23.74 11.78 -13.64
CA ASN A 48 -24.42 11.20 -14.80
C ASN A 48 -24.73 12.30 -15.82
N LYS A 49 -23.71 12.82 -16.53
CA LYS A 49 -23.89 13.85 -17.55
C LYS A 49 -24.71 13.28 -18.70
N SER A 50 -26.02 13.52 -18.65
CA SER A 50 -26.93 13.29 -19.77
C SER A 50 -26.69 14.38 -20.81
N GLY A 51 -25.88 14.08 -21.82
CA GLY A 51 -25.53 14.99 -22.90
C GLY A 51 -25.64 14.32 -24.26
N LYS A 52 -25.84 15.14 -25.31
CA LYS A 52 -25.77 14.68 -26.69
C LYS A 52 -24.32 14.28 -26.98
N PHE A 53 -24.10 13.05 -27.45
CA PHE A 53 -22.76 12.62 -27.89
C PHE A 53 -22.26 13.58 -28.98
N ILE A 54 -21.22 14.36 -28.68
CA ILE A 54 -20.60 15.25 -29.66
C ILE A 54 -19.54 14.43 -30.39
N LYS A 55 -19.74 14.22 -31.69
CA LYS A 55 -18.72 13.61 -32.54
C LYS A 55 -17.57 14.61 -32.71
N ILE A 56 -16.39 14.26 -32.22
CA ILE A 56 -15.19 15.08 -32.38
C ILE A 56 -14.69 14.89 -33.83
N ASN A 57 -15.17 15.74 -34.73
CA ASN A 57 -14.67 15.81 -36.10
C ASN A 57 -13.33 16.56 -36.04
N ASN A 58 -12.22 15.88 -36.35
CA ASN A 58 -10.84 16.40 -36.32
C ASN A 58 -10.08 16.24 -34.97
N MET A 59 -10.10 15.03 -34.39
CA MET A 59 -8.97 14.66 -33.55
C MET A 59 -7.74 14.50 -34.44
N ASN A 60 -6.74 15.36 -34.28
CA ASN A 60 -5.42 15.12 -34.86
C ASN A 60 -4.81 13.93 -34.11
N THR A 61 -5.00 12.72 -34.63
CA THR A 61 -4.75 11.43 -33.95
C THR A 61 -3.28 11.05 -33.87
N SER A 62 -2.35 11.92 -34.26
CA SER A 62 -0.92 11.62 -34.22
C SER A 62 -0.39 11.41 -32.79
N THR A 63 -1.11 11.87 -31.76
CA THR A 63 -0.74 11.72 -30.35
C THR A 63 -1.89 11.16 -29.53
N SER A 64 -1.66 10.04 -28.84
CA SER A 64 -2.63 9.43 -27.93
C SER A 64 -2.94 10.36 -26.74
N LEU A 65 -4.20 10.40 -26.32
CA LEU A 65 -4.64 11.11 -25.11
C LEU A 65 -4.09 10.48 -23.82
N PHE A 66 -3.72 9.19 -23.86
CA PHE A 66 -3.10 8.50 -22.73
C PHE A 66 -1.61 8.82 -22.68
N LYS A 67 -1.24 9.87 -21.95
CA LYS A 67 0.15 10.31 -21.82
C LYS A 67 0.83 9.77 -20.57
N PHE A 68 0.10 9.62 -19.47
CA PHE A 68 0.65 9.21 -18.18
C PHE A 68 0.01 7.91 -17.71
N PHE A 69 0.83 7.03 -17.15
CA PHE A 69 0.42 5.73 -16.60
C PHE A 69 0.93 5.66 -15.17
N LEU A 70 0.01 5.68 -14.22
CA LEU A 70 0.27 5.52 -12.80
C LEU A 70 0.01 4.07 -12.42
N ASP A 71 0.90 3.50 -11.62
CA ASP A 71 0.66 2.21 -10.99
C ASP A 71 1.37 2.12 -9.63
N GLY A 72 0.83 1.26 -8.78
CA GLY A 72 1.35 0.93 -7.46
C GLY A 72 1.69 -0.55 -7.37
N SER A 73 2.78 -0.86 -6.67
CA SER A 73 3.16 -2.23 -6.38
C SER A 73 3.57 -2.37 -4.93
N ARG A 74 3.29 -3.54 -4.36
CA ARG A 74 3.67 -3.89 -2.99
C ARG A 74 4.31 -5.27 -2.92
N TYR A 75 5.12 -5.45 -1.90
CA TYR A 75 5.52 -6.76 -1.38
C TYR A 75 5.32 -6.81 0.12
N THR A 76 4.72 -7.88 0.63
CA THR A 76 4.39 -8.04 2.04
C THR A 76 5.04 -9.30 2.62
N TYR A 77 5.57 -9.20 3.83
CA TYR A 77 6.35 -10.25 4.47
C TYR A 77 5.96 -10.38 5.94
N LYS A 78 5.69 -11.61 6.40
CA LYS A 78 5.63 -11.90 7.83
C LYS A 78 7.05 -12.00 8.37
N ILE A 79 7.41 -11.16 9.34
CA ILE A 79 8.79 -11.06 9.83
C ILE A 79 8.97 -11.54 11.27
N ALA A 80 7.90 -11.54 12.06
CA ALA A 80 7.88 -12.03 13.44
C ALA A 80 6.44 -12.18 13.93
N GLU A 81 6.29 -12.84 15.08
CA GLU A 81 5.08 -12.83 15.90
C GLU A 81 5.38 -12.14 17.23
N MET A 82 4.50 -11.24 17.64
CA MET A 82 4.57 -10.52 18.90
C MET A 82 3.55 -11.10 19.87
N GLU A 83 3.99 -11.41 21.07
CA GLU A 83 3.10 -11.80 22.16
C GLU A 83 2.41 -10.56 22.72
N THR A 84 1.08 -10.61 22.82
CA THR A 84 0.26 -9.58 23.44
C THR A 84 0.09 -9.84 24.94
N ALA A 85 -0.33 -8.83 25.69
CA ALA A 85 -0.55 -8.97 27.14
C ALA A 85 -1.64 -10.01 27.49
N ASP A 86 -2.57 -10.28 26.58
CA ASP A 86 -3.59 -11.33 26.70
C ASP A 86 -3.12 -12.71 26.19
N GLY A 87 -1.81 -12.89 25.97
CA GLY A 87 -1.19 -14.16 25.60
C GLY A 87 -1.42 -14.60 24.15
N LYS A 88 -1.84 -13.68 23.26
CA LYS A 88 -2.05 -13.98 21.85
C LYS A 88 -0.80 -13.66 21.04
N PHE A 89 -0.62 -14.40 19.96
CA PHE A 89 0.46 -14.16 19.00
C PHE A 89 -0.09 -13.36 17.82
N MET A 90 0.40 -12.13 17.67
CA MET A 90 -0.02 -11.22 16.61
C MET A 90 1.12 -10.97 15.63
N PRO A 91 0.89 -11.09 14.31
CA PRO A 91 1.96 -10.97 13.33
C PRO A 91 2.49 -9.53 13.23
N ILE A 92 3.81 -9.41 13.08
CA ILE A 92 4.46 -8.20 12.60
C ILE A 92 4.68 -8.38 11.10
N ILE A 93 4.03 -7.54 10.31
CA ILE A 93 4.10 -7.59 8.84
C ILE A 93 4.92 -6.41 8.31
N ALA A 94 5.91 -6.69 7.47
CA ALA A 94 6.64 -5.67 6.75
C ALA A 94 6.09 -5.53 5.33
N GLY A 95 6.00 -4.31 4.83
CA GLY A 95 5.62 -3.97 3.47
C GLY A 95 6.71 -3.18 2.76
N GLN A 96 6.96 -3.48 1.50
CA GLN A 96 7.72 -2.62 0.59
C GLN A 96 6.75 -2.07 -0.44
N LEU A 97 6.63 -0.75 -0.50
CA LEU A 97 5.69 -0.04 -1.35
C LEU A 97 6.45 0.77 -2.38
N ALA A 98 5.98 0.72 -3.62
CA ALA A 98 6.44 1.59 -4.69
C ALA A 98 5.25 2.08 -5.49
N THR A 99 5.24 3.37 -5.80
CA THR A 99 4.26 3.98 -6.69
C THR A 99 5.02 4.75 -7.74
N GLY A 100 4.75 4.47 -9.01
CA GLY A 100 5.48 5.04 -10.13
C GLY A 100 4.55 5.61 -11.18
N VAL A 101 5.02 6.67 -11.84
CA VAL A 101 4.39 7.16 -13.06
C VAL A 101 5.38 7.05 -14.19
N CYS A 102 4.88 6.55 -15.32
CA CYS A 102 5.57 6.62 -16.60
C CYS A 102 4.83 7.57 -17.52
N SER A 103 5.58 8.31 -18.34
CA SER A 103 5.03 9.10 -19.44
C SER A 103 5.32 8.43 -20.77
N ARG A 104 4.42 8.63 -21.73
CA ARG A 104 4.62 8.21 -23.11
C ARG A 104 4.78 9.44 -23.99
N GLU A 105 5.92 9.51 -24.66
CA GLU A 105 6.27 10.58 -25.60
C GLU A 105 6.74 9.91 -26.88
N GLU A 106 6.14 10.27 -28.02
CA GLU A 106 6.52 9.73 -29.34
C GLU A 106 6.52 8.19 -29.39
N GLY A 107 5.56 7.56 -28.71
CA GLY A 107 5.43 6.10 -28.63
C GLY A 107 6.42 5.41 -27.69
N LYS A 108 7.34 6.14 -27.04
CA LYS A 108 8.30 5.59 -26.07
C LYS A 108 7.85 5.86 -24.64
N ILE A 109 7.92 4.85 -23.80
CA ILE A 109 7.65 4.96 -22.36
C ILE A 109 8.94 5.41 -21.65
N LYS A 110 8.83 6.44 -20.82
CA LYS A 110 9.90 6.94 -19.96
C LYS A 110 9.41 6.99 -18.52
N LYS A 111 10.34 6.80 -17.58
CA LYS A 111 10.06 7.07 -16.17
C LYS A 111 9.77 8.56 -15.99
N TYR A 112 8.65 8.87 -15.35
CA TYR A 112 8.31 10.24 -14.95
C TYR A 112 8.67 10.46 -13.47
N ASP A 113 8.09 9.68 -12.57
CA ASP A 113 8.37 9.76 -11.13
C ASP A 113 8.27 8.39 -10.44
N LEU A 114 8.90 8.23 -9.28
CA LEU A 114 8.87 7.01 -8.47
C LEU A 114 9.02 7.35 -6.98
N LYS A 115 7.97 7.06 -6.21
CA LYS A 115 7.98 7.10 -4.75
C LYS A 115 8.09 5.70 -4.17
N ARG A 116 8.84 5.58 -3.08
CA ARG A 116 9.08 4.31 -2.40
C ARG A 116 8.98 4.49 -0.90
N LYS A 117 8.43 3.49 -0.21
CA LYS A 117 8.27 3.49 1.23
C LYS A 117 8.41 2.08 1.78
N ASN A 118 9.05 1.92 2.93
CA ASN A 118 8.95 0.68 3.67
C ASN A 118 7.93 0.89 4.80
N ALA A 119 7.14 -0.13 5.09
CA ALA A 119 6.11 -0.08 6.12
C ALA A 119 6.26 -1.26 7.08
N LEU A 120 5.91 -1.03 8.34
CA LEU A 120 5.82 -2.05 9.36
C LEU A 120 4.44 -1.94 10.01
N MET A 121 3.70 -3.03 10.01
CA MET A 121 2.38 -3.15 10.60
C MET A 121 2.49 -3.93 11.90
N VAL A 122 2.00 -3.33 12.98
CA VAL A 122 1.97 -3.92 14.32
C VAL A 122 0.56 -3.90 14.89
N TYR A 123 0.29 -4.80 15.82
CA TYR A 123 -1.02 -4.88 16.44
C TYR A 123 -1.31 -3.64 17.32
N HIS A 124 -2.57 -3.23 17.38
CA HIS A 124 -2.95 -1.95 17.98
C HIS A 124 -2.64 -1.81 19.49
N GLN A 125 -2.57 -2.94 20.21
CA GLN A 125 -2.44 -2.99 21.68
C GLN A 125 -1.11 -2.48 22.25
N ILE A 126 -0.16 -2.03 21.43
CA ILE A 126 1.02 -1.29 21.91
C ILE A 126 0.54 0.02 22.53
N ASN A 127 0.99 0.33 23.75
CA ASN A 127 0.65 1.58 24.42
C ASN A 127 1.08 2.81 23.58
N SER A 128 0.51 3.98 23.86
CA SER A 128 0.73 5.16 23.01
C SER A 128 2.17 5.70 23.10
N GLU A 129 2.76 5.69 24.29
CA GLU A 129 4.11 6.21 24.54
C GLU A 129 5.18 5.38 23.81
N ASP A 130 5.19 4.06 24.03
CA ASP A 130 6.12 3.16 23.35
C ASP A 130 5.91 3.15 21.85
N PHE A 131 4.66 3.32 21.37
CA PHE A 131 4.41 3.40 19.94
C PHE A 131 5.03 4.66 19.31
N ILE A 132 4.94 5.81 19.97
CA ILE A 132 5.55 7.06 19.49
C ILE A 132 7.07 6.92 19.46
N ASP A 133 7.66 6.41 20.53
CA ASP A 133 9.11 6.16 20.61
C ASP A 133 9.59 5.20 19.53
N LEU A 134 8.92 4.05 19.39
CA LEU A 134 9.22 3.06 18.35
C LEU A 134 9.08 3.65 16.95
N LYS A 135 8.06 4.49 16.72
CA LYS A 135 7.85 5.14 15.41
C LYS A 135 9.01 6.05 15.05
N GLU A 136 9.51 6.84 16.00
CA GLU A 136 10.66 7.71 15.78
C GLU A 136 11.98 6.94 15.61
N GLU A 137 12.19 5.86 16.37
CA GLU A 137 13.38 5.01 16.20
C GLU A 137 13.36 4.24 14.88
N ILE A 138 12.21 3.69 14.48
CA ILE A 138 12.06 2.96 13.23
C ILE A 138 12.21 3.89 12.03
N LYS A 139 11.72 5.13 12.10
CA LYS A 139 11.88 6.13 11.04
C LYS A 139 13.35 6.45 10.74
N LYS A 140 14.22 6.39 11.77
CA LYS A 140 15.68 6.57 11.61
C LYS A 140 16.33 5.41 10.86
N ILE A 141 15.70 4.24 10.80
CA ILE A 141 16.21 3.10 10.04
C ILE A 141 15.94 3.33 8.56
N LYS A 142 17.00 3.39 7.77
CA LYS A 142 16.93 3.50 6.31
C LYS A 142 17.54 2.28 5.66
N VAL A 143 16.85 1.70 4.69
CA VAL A 143 17.37 0.65 3.80
C VAL A 143 17.30 1.19 2.38
N ASN A 144 18.42 1.22 1.67
CA ASN A 144 18.51 1.83 0.33
C ASN A 144 17.98 3.27 0.26
N LYS A 145 18.26 4.07 1.31
CA LYS A 145 17.77 5.46 1.50
C LYS A 145 16.24 5.59 1.67
N ILE A 146 15.52 4.48 1.83
CA ILE A 146 14.06 4.47 2.05
C ILE A 146 13.80 4.25 3.54
N GLU A 147 13.02 5.15 4.12
CA GLU A 147 12.60 5.12 5.52
C GLU A 147 11.50 4.08 5.76
N PHE A 148 11.41 3.62 7.01
CA PHE A 148 10.30 2.80 7.48
C PHE A 148 9.23 3.68 8.14
N ILE A 149 7.96 3.38 7.86
CA ILE A 149 6.84 3.85 8.67
C ILE A 149 6.32 2.73 9.54
N LEU A 150 5.95 3.09 10.77
CA LEU A 150 5.27 2.19 11.71
C LEU A 150 3.80 2.59 11.80
N GLU A 151 2.91 1.64 11.54
CA GLU A 151 1.46 1.82 11.63
C GLU A 151 0.79 0.65 12.36
N LYS A 152 -0.39 0.92 12.92
CA LYS A 152 -1.17 -0.07 13.66
C LYS A 152 -2.25 -0.71 12.77
N TYR A 153 -2.45 -2.00 12.91
CA TYR A 153 -3.65 -2.68 12.44
C TYR A 153 -4.50 -3.17 13.63
N GLN A 154 -5.80 -3.27 13.38
CA GLN A 154 -6.77 -3.76 14.37
C GLN A 154 -7.27 -5.13 13.94
N PHE A 155 -7.40 -6.03 14.90
CA PHE A 155 -7.96 -7.35 14.73
C PHE A 155 -9.01 -7.56 15.81
N LYS A 156 -10.20 -7.98 15.40
CA LYS A 156 -11.31 -8.33 16.30
C LYS A 156 -11.42 -9.85 16.30
N ASN A 157 -11.42 -10.48 17.47
CA ASN A 157 -11.37 -11.96 17.60
C ASN A 157 -12.54 -12.72 16.93
N ASN A 158 -13.57 -12.01 16.46
CA ASN A 158 -14.78 -12.61 15.88
C ASN A 158 -14.78 -12.58 14.33
N THR A 159 -13.64 -12.30 13.70
CA THR A 159 -13.52 -12.30 12.23
C THR A 159 -12.91 -13.60 11.74
N GLU A 160 -13.53 -14.25 10.75
CA GLU A 160 -12.94 -15.38 10.01
C GLU A 160 -11.68 -14.97 9.23
N THR A 161 -11.46 -13.66 9.09
CA THR A 161 -10.30 -13.07 8.42
C THR A 161 -9.03 -13.24 9.24
N ARG A 162 -7.94 -13.68 8.61
CA ARG A 162 -6.62 -13.78 9.26
C ARG A 162 -6.06 -12.39 9.63
N PRO A 163 -5.37 -12.23 10.77
CA PRO A 163 -4.77 -10.95 11.16
C PRO A 163 -3.73 -10.44 10.15
N GLU A 164 -3.03 -11.34 9.45
CA GLU A 164 -2.12 -10.97 8.36
C GLU A 164 -2.84 -10.19 7.26
N ASN A 165 -4.05 -10.60 6.86
CA ASN A 165 -4.82 -9.94 5.80
C ASN A 165 -5.20 -8.51 6.19
N LEU A 166 -5.47 -8.25 7.47
CA LEU A 166 -5.77 -6.89 7.96
C LEU A 166 -4.56 -5.97 7.90
N ALA A 167 -3.36 -6.52 8.19
CA ALA A 167 -2.11 -5.79 8.02
C ALA A 167 -1.80 -5.52 6.53
N ILE A 168 -2.01 -6.51 5.66
CA ILE A 168 -1.84 -6.38 4.20
C ILE A 168 -2.81 -5.32 3.64
N ALA A 169 -4.07 -5.33 4.05
CA ALA A 169 -5.06 -4.33 3.65
C ALA A 169 -4.66 -2.91 4.06
N LYS A 170 -4.06 -2.74 5.26
CA LYS A 170 -3.50 -1.44 5.69
C LYS A 170 -2.32 -1.02 4.82
N ILE A 171 -1.44 -1.94 4.45
CA ILE A 171 -0.34 -1.68 3.51
C ILE A 171 -0.90 -1.26 2.13
N GLN A 172 -1.98 -1.91 1.64
CA GLN A 172 -2.65 -1.49 0.40
C GLN A 172 -3.14 -0.05 0.49
N LYS A 173 -3.80 0.28 1.60
CA LYS A 173 -4.34 1.62 1.81
C LYS A 173 -3.25 2.69 1.80
N LEU A 174 -2.07 2.37 2.34
CA LEU A 174 -0.91 3.24 2.28
C LEU A 174 -0.40 3.43 0.83
N MET A 175 -0.39 2.36 0.03
CA MET A 175 -0.02 2.42 -1.39
C MET A 175 -0.99 3.30 -2.20
N MET A 176 -2.30 3.11 -2.01
CA MET A 176 -3.33 3.94 -2.64
C MET A 176 -3.20 5.41 -2.24
N GLY A 177 -2.83 5.68 -0.97
CA GLY A 177 -2.51 7.05 -0.54
C GLY A 177 -1.31 7.64 -1.31
N MET A 178 -0.25 6.85 -1.51
CA MET A 178 0.92 7.27 -2.29
C MET A 178 0.59 7.58 -3.76
N GLU A 179 -0.35 6.83 -4.36
CA GLU A 179 -0.88 7.09 -5.70
C GLU A 179 -1.59 8.44 -5.78
N ILE A 180 -2.49 8.71 -4.83
CA ILE A 180 -3.21 9.98 -4.74
C ILE A 180 -2.24 11.15 -4.53
N ASP A 181 -1.26 11.00 -3.62
CA ASP A 181 -0.26 12.04 -3.35
C ASP A 181 0.55 12.37 -4.62
N LEU A 182 0.97 11.35 -5.37
CA LEU A 182 1.73 11.51 -6.61
C LEU A 182 0.88 12.19 -7.70
N LEU A 183 -0.39 11.78 -7.87
CA LEU A 183 -1.32 12.46 -8.78
C LEU A 183 -1.53 13.93 -8.41
N THR A 184 -1.70 14.22 -7.12
CA THR A 184 -1.93 15.58 -6.62
C THR A 184 -0.76 16.48 -6.96
N GLU A 185 0.47 16.01 -6.74
CA GLU A 185 1.68 16.74 -7.10
C GLU A 185 1.79 16.99 -8.61
N MET A 186 1.44 16.00 -9.44
CA MET A 186 1.43 16.16 -10.90
C MET A 186 0.46 17.25 -11.37
N VAL A 187 -0.72 17.33 -10.77
CA VAL A 187 -1.75 18.32 -11.14
C VAL A 187 -1.35 19.73 -10.71
N ILE A 188 -0.72 19.88 -9.53
CA ILE A 188 -0.28 21.19 -9.03
C ILE A 188 0.85 21.76 -9.90
N VAL A 189 1.80 20.94 -10.33
CA VAL A 189 2.93 21.38 -11.19
C VAL A 189 2.47 21.81 -12.59
N CYS A 190 1.29 21.39 -13.03
CA CYS A 190 0.73 21.74 -14.35
C CYS A 190 -0.16 22.99 -14.35
N ARG A 191 -0.33 23.68 -13.22
CA ARG A 191 -1.03 24.97 -13.11
C ARG A 191 -0.03 26.12 -13.05
#